data_AF-A0A7X8VN52-F1
#
_entry.id   AF-A0A7X8VN52-F1
#
_cell.length_a   1.000
_cell.length_b   1.000
_cell.length_c   1.000
_cell.angle_alpha   90.00
_cell.angle_beta   90.00
_cell.angle_gamma   90.00
#
_symmetry.space_group_name_H-M   'P 1'
#
loop_
_entity.id
_entity.type
_entity.pdbx_description
1 polymer ?
#
loop_
_entity_poly.entity_id
_entity_poly.type
_entity_poly.pdbx_seq_one_letter_code
_entity_poly.pdbx_strand_id
1 'polypeptide(L)'
;SPEALDFLGRYVLANGVSAPPMNSMAQSCYQGIQTLSHLAQQSQSIRLHDFNRTINNLEFDSPRGPIRFANNQAIQPVAIAEANGFDFNVISTLTPFSHH
;
A
#
# COMPACT_ATOMS: atom_id res chain seq x y z
N SER A 1 11.59 -4.21 -1.10
CA SER A 1 12.15 -3.93 0.23
C SER A 1 11.95 -5.15 1.13
N PRO A 2 12.57 -5.23 2.32
CA PRO A 2 12.36 -6.33 3.27
C PRO A 2 10.88 -6.57 3.59
N GLU A 3 10.07 -5.51 3.62
CA GLU A 3 8.63 -5.52 3.95
C GLU A 3 7.80 -6.16 2.82
N ALA A 4 8.20 -5.94 1.55
CA ALA A 4 7.56 -6.58 0.40
C ALA A 4 7.83 -8.09 0.34
N LEU A 5 9.03 -8.51 0.76
CA LEU A 5 9.42 -9.92 0.84
C LEU A 5 8.73 -10.64 2.00
N ASP A 6 8.62 -10.00 3.17
CA ASP A 6 7.86 -10.54 4.31
C ASP A 6 6.36 -10.70 3.98
N PHE A 7 5.79 -9.72 3.29
CA PHE A 7 4.40 -9.80 2.83
C PHE A 7 4.18 -10.93 1.82
N LEU A 8 5.09 -11.09 0.84
CA LEU A 8 5.08 -12.24 -0.09
C LEU A 8 5.15 -13.57 0.65
N GLY A 9 6.04 -13.69 1.65
CA GLY A 9 6.19 -14.90 2.46
C GLY A 9 4.88 -15.27 3.18
N ARG A 10 4.24 -14.31 3.84
CA ARG A 10 2.94 -14.53 4.51
C ARG A 10 1.81 -14.87 3.53
N TYR A 11 1.78 -14.23 2.37
CA TYR A 11 0.78 -14.48 1.33
C TYR A 11 0.89 -15.90 0.74
N VAL A 12 2.12 -16.35 0.44
CA VAL A 12 2.40 -17.71 -0.07
C VAL A 12 2.10 -18.77 1.01
N LEU A 13 2.43 -18.50 2.27
CA LEU A 13 2.10 -19.40 3.39
C LEU A 13 0.58 -19.56 3.58
N ALA A 14 -0.19 -18.50 3.38
CA ALA A 14 -1.65 -18.54 3.56
C ALA A 14 -2.41 -19.13 2.37
N ASN A 15 -1.90 -18.99 1.15
CA ASN A 15 -2.62 -19.35 -0.09
C ASN A 15 -1.97 -20.50 -0.88
N GLY A 16 -0.86 -21.05 -0.37
CA GLY A 16 -0.12 -22.14 -1.00
C GLY A 16 0.80 -21.68 -2.14
N VAL A 17 1.66 -22.59 -2.61
CA VAL A 17 2.69 -22.34 -3.65
C VAL A 17 2.07 -22.04 -5.03
N SER A 18 0.78 -22.31 -5.21
CA SER A 18 -0.01 -21.98 -6.41
C SER A 18 -0.80 -20.68 -6.28
N ALA A 19 -0.57 -19.89 -5.23
CA ALA A 19 -1.24 -18.60 -5.06
C ALA A 19 -0.97 -17.71 -6.29
N PRO A 20 -2.00 -16.99 -6.80
CA PRO A 20 -1.81 -16.08 -7.92
C PRO A 20 -0.65 -15.12 -7.60
N PRO A 21 0.28 -14.89 -8.53
CA PRO A 21 1.39 -13.97 -8.31
C PRO A 21 0.82 -12.67 -7.76
N MET A 22 1.45 -12.18 -6.68
CA MET A 22 0.97 -11.05 -5.90
C MET A 22 0.96 -9.80 -6.78
N ASN A 23 -0.14 -9.63 -7.50
CA ASN A 23 -0.29 -8.58 -8.47
C ASN A 23 -0.61 -7.27 -7.75
N SER A 24 -0.46 -6.16 -8.45
CA SER A 24 -0.69 -4.81 -7.92
C SER A 24 -2.07 -4.64 -7.29
N MET A 25 -3.06 -5.45 -7.70
CA MET A 25 -4.43 -5.43 -7.15
C MET A 25 -4.48 -6.05 -5.74
N ALA A 26 -3.86 -7.22 -5.54
CA ALA A 26 -3.80 -7.86 -4.21
C ALA A 26 -3.10 -6.94 -3.18
N GLN A 27 -2.00 -6.30 -3.58
CA GLN A 27 -1.32 -5.30 -2.75
C GLN A 27 -2.23 -4.10 -2.43
N SER A 28 -3.03 -3.63 -3.41
CA SER A 28 -3.96 -2.52 -3.18
C SER A 28 -5.08 -2.87 -2.20
N CYS A 29 -5.64 -4.08 -2.27
CA CYS A 29 -6.68 -4.52 -1.34
C CYS A 29 -6.12 -4.65 0.08
N TYR A 30 -4.94 -5.25 0.23
CA TYR A 30 -4.26 -5.35 1.52
C TYR A 30 -3.98 -3.98 2.13
N GLN A 31 -3.48 -3.05 1.31
CA GLN A 31 -3.24 -1.67 1.72
C GLN A 31 -4.55 -0.98 2.17
N GLY A 32 -5.66 -1.22 1.48
CA GLY A 32 -6.97 -0.70 1.90
C GLY A 32 -7.39 -1.17 3.29
N ILE A 33 -7.19 -2.46 3.61
CA ILE A 33 -7.47 -3.01 4.95
C ILE A 33 -6.54 -2.39 6.00
N GLN A 34 -5.26 -2.23 5.68
CA GLN A 34 -4.27 -1.61 6.57
C GLN A 34 -4.66 -0.14 6.84
N THR A 35 -5.07 0.63 5.82
CA THR A 35 -5.59 1.99 5.96
C THR A 35 -6.78 2.04 6.92
N LEU A 36 -7.77 1.16 6.76
CA LEU A 36 -8.94 1.12 7.67
C LEU A 36 -8.55 0.81 9.11
N SER A 37 -7.60 -0.11 9.31
CA SER A 37 -7.08 -0.44 10.64
C SER A 37 -6.40 0.78 11.29
N HIS A 38 -5.54 1.49 10.55
CA HIS A 38 -4.89 2.69 11.08
C HIS A 38 -5.87 3.82 11.35
N LEU A 39 -6.88 4.03 10.49
CA LEU A 39 -7.95 4.99 10.75
C LEU A 39 -8.72 4.66 12.02
N ALA A 40 -9.05 3.38 12.25
CA ALA A 40 -9.73 2.96 13.46
C ALA A 40 -8.90 3.25 14.71
N GLN A 41 -7.60 2.96 14.66
CA GLN A 41 -6.68 3.23 15.76
C GLN A 41 -6.50 4.74 15.99
N GLN A 42 -6.32 5.55 14.96
CA GLN A 42 -6.05 6.98 15.12
C GLN A 42 -7.31 7.78 15.46
N SER A 43 -8.48 7.38 14.96
CA SER A 43 -9.76 8.04 15.27
C SER A 43 -10.45 7.50 16.52
N GLN A 44 -9.97 6.38 17.09
CA GLN A 44 -10.61 5.66 18.21
C GLN A 44 -12.10 5.38 17.94
N SER A 45 -12.44 5.09 16.68
CA SER A 45 -13.80 4.96 16.18
C SER A 45 -13.82 4.03 14.96
N ILE A 46 -15.02 3.62 14.53
CA ILE A 46 -15.25 2.93 13.25
C ILE A 46 -16.30 3.67 12.40
N ARG A 47 -16.64 4.90 12.79
CA ARG A 47 -17.63 5.72 12.08
C ARG A 47 -16.96 6.46 10.93
N LEU A 48 -17.62 6.45 9.77
CA LEU A 48 -17.13 7.11 8.56
C LEU A 48 -16.81 8.60 8.75
N HIS A 49 -17.63 9.30 9.54
CA HIS A 49 -17.40 10.71 9.86
C HIS A 49 -16.06 10.94 10.57
N ASP A 50 -15.70 10.07 11.52
CA ASP A 50 -14.43 10.18 12.25
C ASP A 50 -13.25 9.82 11.34
N PHE A 51 -13.42 8.85 10.44
CA PHE A 51 -12.42 8.50 9.43
C PHE A 51 -12.14 9.67 8.48
N ASN A 52 -13.19 10.30 7.94
CA ASN A 52 -13.06 11.44 7.03
C ASN A 52 -12.36 12.63 7.69
N ARG A 53 -12.51 12.82 9.00
CA ARG A 53 -11.82 13.87 9.75
C ARG A 53 -10.34 13.56 9.97
N THR A 54 -9.99 12.27 10.07
CA THR A 54 -8.63 11.82 10.41
C THR A 54 -7.77 11.50 9.18
N ILE A 55 -8.36 11.13 8.04
CA ILE A 55 -7.67 10.60 6.87
C ILE A 55 -6.50 11.47 6.37
N ASN A 56 -6.65 12.80 6.33
CA ASN A 56 -5.57 13.68 5.85
C ASN A 56 -4.38 13.78 6.83
N ASN A 57 -4.54 13.30 8.08
CA ASN A 57 -3.47 13.23 9.08
C ASN A 57 -2.91 11.80 9.23
N LEU A 58 -3.34 10.88 8.38
CA LEU A 58 -2.87 9.50 8.40
C LEU A 58 -1.64 9.36 7.50
N GLU A 59 -0.58 8.81 8.09
CA GLU A 59 0.65 8.40 7.40
C GLU A 59 1.15 7.09 7.99
N PHE A 60 1.58 6.16 7.14
CA PHE A 60 2.18 4.90 7.57
C PHE A 60 3.05 4.27 6.46
N ASP A 61 3.89 3.31 6.84
CA ASP A 61 4.72 2.56 5.90
C ASP A 61 3.97 1.34 5.33
N SER A 62 3.96 1.24 4.01
CA SER A 62 3.41 0.07 3.29
C SER A 62 4.49 -0.67 2.51
N PRO A 63 4.24 -1.91 2.06
CA PRO A 63 5.14 -2.63 1.15
C PRO A 63 5.45 -1.88 -0.16
N ARG A 64 4.66 -0.86 -0.51
CA ARG A 64 4.83 -0.01 -1.71
C ARG A 64 5.51 1.34 -1.40
N GLY A 65 5.97 1.52 -0.16
CA GLY A 65 6.53 2.76 0.34
C GLY A 65 5.58 3.48 1.31
N PRO A 66 6.00 4.64 1.84
CA PRO A 66 5.18 5.44 2.73
C PRO A 66 3.94 5.94 1.99
N ILE A 67 2.80 5.91 2.68
CA ILE A 67 1.52 6.41 2.19
C ILE A 67 1.03 7.51 3.11
N ARG A 68 0.59 8.60 2.49
CA ARG A 68 -0.19 9.67 3.12
C ARG A 68 -1.45 9.93 2.31
N PHE A 69 -2.36 10.75 2.83
CA PHE A 69 -3.58 11.09 2.11
C PHE A 69 -3.77 12.61 1.99
N ALA A 70 -4.28 13.04 0.85
CA ALA A 70 -4.82 14.39 0.67
C ALA A 70 -6.10 14.33 -0.15
N ASN A 71 -7.15 15.03 0.26
CA ASN A 71 -8.45 15.02 -0.42
C ASN A 71 -8.99 13.60 -0.64
N ASN A 72 -8.81 12.71 0.36
CA ASN A 72 -9.18 11.29 0.30
C ASN A 72 -8.45 10.49 -0.81
N GLN A 73 -7.35 11.01 -1.36
CA GLN A 73 -6.52 10.32 -2.34
C GLN A 73 -5.24 9.85 -1.66
N ALA A 74 -4.90 8.58 -1.87
CA ALA A 74 -3.62 8.02 -1.45
C ALA A 74 -2.49 8.65 -2.26
N ILE A 75 -1.49 9.17 -1.57
CA ILE A 75 -0.28 9.73 -2.14
C ILE A 75 0.88 8.84 -1.71
N GLN A 76 1.51 8.20 -2.71
CA GLN A 76 2.55 7.21 -2.51
C GLN A 76 3.44 7.11 -3.76
N PRO A 77 4.65 6.55 -3.64
CA PRO A 77 5.49 6.27 -4.79
C PRO A 77 4.87 5.25 -5.76
N VAL A 78 5.17 5.38 -7.05
CA VAL A 78 4.73 4.45 -8.10
C VAL A 78 5.95 3.94 -8.87
N ALA A 79 6.21 2.64 -8.79
CA ALA A 79 7.27 2.01 -9.57
C ALA A 79 6.88 1.92 -11.05
N ILE A 80 7.81 2.31 -11.92
CA ILE A 80 7.75 2.07 -13.36
C ILE A 80 8.68 0.88 -13.64
N ALA A 81 8.12 -0.18 -14.22
CA ALA A 81 8.85 -1.40 -14.50
C ALA A 81 8.74 -1.77 -15.98
N GLU A 82 9.86 -2.21 -16.53
CA GLU A 82 9.90 -2.89 -17.82
C GLU A 82 9.56 -4.37 -17.62
N ALA A 83 8.73 -4.92 -18.51
CA ALA A 83 8.47 -6.35 -18.54
C ALA A 83 9.64 -7.08 -19.21
N ASN A 84 10.24 -8.04 -18.50
CA ASN A 84 11.31 -8.91 -19.00
C ASN A 84 10.88 -10.37 -18.88
N GLY A 85 10.26 -10.89 -19.94
CA GLY A 85 9.63 -12.22 -19.90
C GLY A 85 8.46 -12.26 -18.91
N PHE A 86 8.58 -13.07 -17.87
CA PHE A 86 7.61 -13.17 -16.77
C PHE A 86 7.99 -12.32 -15.54
N ASP A 87 9.15 -11.66 -15.58
CA ASP A 87 9.67 -10.82 -14.51
C ASP A 87 9.46 -9.34 -14.83
N PHE A 88 9.51 -8.50 -13.79
CA PHE A 88 9.44 -7.05 -13.92
C PHE A 88 10.71 -6.41 -13.37
N ASN A 89 11.41 -5.65 -14.22
CA ASN A 89 12.60 -4.89 -13.84
C ASN A 89 12.17 -3.45 -13.54
N VAL A 90 12.31 -3.00 -12.30
CA VAL A 90 12.02 -1.60 -11.93
C VAL A 90 13.06 -0.69 -12.58
N ILE A 91 12.63 0.18 -13.48
CA ILE A 91 13.49 1.11 -14.21
C ILE A 91 13.42 2.54 -13.65
N SER A 92 12.33 2.87 -12.95
CA SER A 92 12.18 4.17 -12.29
C SER A 92 11.13 4.11 -11.18
N THR A 93 11.07 5.17 -10.38
CA THR A 93 10.01 5.36 -9.37
C THR A 93 9.54 6.81 -9.45
N LEU A 94 8.25 7.00 -9.69
CA LEU A 94 7.59 8.29 -9.57
C LEU A 94 7.36 8.56 -8.09
N THR A 95 7.95 9.62 -7.56
CA THR A 95 7.70 10.06 -6.19
C THR A 95 6.63 11.15 -6.16
N PRO A 96 5.80 11.20 -5.10
CA PRO A 96 4.87 12.29 -4.92
C PRO A 96 5.58 13.64 -4.93
N PHE A 97 5.01 14.61 -5.65
CA PHE A 97 5.51 15.97 -5.61
C PHE A 97 5.33 16.56 -4.20
N SER A 98 6.42 17.05 -3.61
CA SER A 98 6.42 17.75 -2.33
C SER A 98 6.49 19.25 -2.60
N HIS A 99 5.44 19.99 -2.27
CA HIS A 99 5.55 21.45 -2.18
C HIS A 99 6.38 21.79 -0.94
N HIS A 100 7.52 22.45 -1.14
CA HIS A 100 8.21 23.20 -0.08
C HIS A 100 7.56 24.58 0.08
#